data_AF-A0A3M0WPH0-F1
#
_entry.id   AF-A0A3M0WPH0-F1
#
_cell.length_a   1.000
_cell.length_b   1.000
_cell.length_c   1.000
_cell.angle_alpha   90.00
_cell.angle_beta   90.00
_cell.angle_gamma   90.00
#
_symmetry.space_group_name_H-M   'P 1'
#
loop_
_entity.id
_entity.type
_entity.pdbx_description
1 polymer ?
#
loop_
_entity_poly.entity_id
_entity_poly.type
_entity_poly.pdbx_seq_one_letter_code
_entity_poly.pdbx_strand_id
1 'polypeptide(L)'
;MKIKYIYISSLLISFIFLATTVSLSQEANRDHSKLIKFSHKNHLMMVTDDCTDCHADVPESENISDNLIPTMDNCASCHDVEDDEECGTCHYEDVYEPLENRISPVRFNHKFHLSEQNKTCTDCHKGLDKVDYSMQSPNVFPAMDVCADCHNSSKTATDACDACHYSTVDLFPESHKVADFETSHKFLAQDADANCYVCHETESFCEDCHVSTVRIDETNTAKDFYVPYSPHNYKDGVKQQVITRRHDLNYVYSHGIDAIGKTTECQTCHQKETFCTECHEGENGDFRVEGIMPKSHLVSNFTT
;
A
#
# COMPACT_ATOMS: atom_id res chain seq x y z
N MET A 1 -19.31 15.91 -44.63
CA MET A 1 -17.87 16.06 -44.32
C MET A 1 -17.56 16.43 -42.87
N LYS A 2 -18.36 17.23 -42.16
CA LYS A 2 -18.02 17.73 -40.80
C LYS A 2 -18.04 16.69 -39.66
N ILE A 3 -18.84 15.62 -39.76
CA ILE A 3 -19.00 14.62 -38.68
C ILE A 3 -17.79 13.67 -38.57
N LYS A 4 -17.16 13.29 -39.69
CA LYS A 4 -15.94 12.43 -39.67
C LYS A 4 -14.77 13.08 -38.93
N TYR A 5 -14.61 14.40 -39.05
CA TYR A 5 -13.54 15.12 -38.36
C TYR A 5 -13.77 15.16 -36.85
N ILE A 6 -15.03 15.25 -36.38
CA ILE A 6 -15.35 15.24 -34.94
C ILE A 6 -14.99 13.90 -34.28
N TYR A 7 -15.26 12.77 -34.96
CA TYR A 7 -14.89 11.44 -34.45
C TYR A 7 -13.38 11.20 -34.48
N ILE A 8 -12.67 11.71 -35.50
CA ILE A 8 -11.21 11.61 -35.56
C ILE A 8 -10.57 12.46 -34.45
N SER A 9 -11.09 13.67 -34.20
CA SER A 9 -10.61 14.56 -33.13
C SER A 9 -10.83 13.97 -31.74
N SER A 10 -12.00 13.37 -31.48
CA SER A 10 -12.29 12.76 -30.17
C SER A 10 -11.48 11.49 -29.91
N LEU A 11 -11.20 10.70 -30.96
CA LEU A 11 -10.33 9.52 -30.86
C LEU A 11 -8.86 9.91 -30.62
N LEU A 12 -8.39 11.00 -31.23
CA LEU A 12 -7.05 11.56 -31.00
C LEU A 12 -6.89 12.11 -29.57
N ILE A 13 -7.90 12.82 -29.06
CA ILE A 13 -7.89 13.34 -27.68
C ILE A 13 -7.93 12.20 -26.65
N SER A 14 -8.72 11.15 -26.89
CA SER A 14 -8.72 9.96 -26.04
C SER A 14 -7.38 9.21 -26.04
N PHE A 15 -6.70 9.17 -27.19
CA PHE A 15 -5.39 8.53 -27.31
C PHE A 15 -4.29 9.34 -26.60
N ILE A 16 -4.36 10.66 -26.69
CA ILE A 16 -3.45 11.57 -25.94
C ILE A 16 -3.70 11.45 -24.44
N PHE A 17 -4.95 11.41 -24.00
CA PHE A 17 -5.28 11.29 -22.57
C PHE A 17 -4.79 9.95 -22.00
N LEU A 18 -4.96 8.86 -22.75
CA LEU A 18 -4.46 7.53 -22.38
C LEU A 18 -2.92 7.47 -22.35
N ALA A 19 -2.24 8.16 -23.28
CA ALA A 19 -0.78 8.25 -23.29
C ALA A 19 -0.24 9.05 -22.09
N THR A 20 -0.92 10.14 -21.71
CA THR A 20 -0.49 10.96 -20.56
C THR A 20 -0.69 10.27 -19.21
N THR A 21 -1.71 9.41 -19.07
CA THR A 21 -1.91 8.65 -17.82
C THR A 21 -0.88 7.54 -17.63
N VAL A 22 -0.39 6.93 -18.72
CA VAL A 22 0.65 5.89 -18.65
C VAL A 22 2.02 6.48 -18.26
N SER A 23 2.30 7.74 -18.63
CA SER A 23 3.56 8.40 -18.27
C SER A 23 3.64 8.87 -16.81
N LEU A 24 2.51 9.02 -16.10
CA LEU A 24 2.50 9.47 -14.70
C LEU A 24 2.57 8.32 -13.67
N SER A 25 2.41 7.06 -14.09
CA SER A 25 2.41 5.90 -13.19
C SER A 25 3.71 5.10 -13.21
N GLN A 26 4.79 5.62 -13.82
CA GLN A 26 6.08 4.96 -13.75
C GLN A 26 6.77 5.37 -12.46
N GLU A 27 6.42 4.72 -11.35
CA GLU A 27 7.38 4.56 -10.27
C GLU A 27 8.63 3.93 -10.90
N ALA A 28 9.70 4.72 -10.99
CA ALA A 28 10.95 4.29 -11.55
C ALA A 28 11.50 3.16 -10.66
N ASN A 29 11.19 1.92 -11.03
CA ASN A 29 11.99 0.78 -10.63
C ASN A 29 13.36 0.97 -11.27
N ARG A 30 14.27 1.62 -10.54
CA ARG A 30 15.62 1.95 -10.98
C ARG A 30 16.45 0.68 -10.91
N ASP A 31 16.32 -0.11 -11.96
CA ASP A 31 17.04 -1.37 -12.14
C ASP A 31 18.53 -1.11 -12.39
N HIS A 32 19.32 -1.14 -11.32
CA HIS A 32 20.77 -0.91 -11.37
C HIS A 32 21.52 -2.00 -12.16
N SER A 33 20.88 -3.13 -12.50
CA SER A 33 21.52 -4.19 -13.29
C SER A 33 21.91 -3.76 -14.71
N LYS A 34 21.34 -2.64 -15.18
CA LYS A 34 21.66 -2.01 -16.47
C LYS A 34 22.74 -0.93 -16.39
N LEU A 35 23.10 -0.50 -15.17
CA LEU A 35 24.01 0.60 -14.95
C LEU A 35 25.43 0.13 -14.64
N ILE A 36 25.56 -0.94 -13.85
CA ILE A 36 26.85 -1.48 -13.44
C ILE A 36 26.77 -3.00 -13.28
N LYS A 37 27.85 -3.70 -13.61
CA LYS A 37 28.00 -5.14 -13.37
C LYS A 37 28.48 -5.35 -11.94
N PHE A 38 27.56 -5.73 -11.06
CA PHE A 38 27.86 -5.99 -9.65
C PHE A 38 27.06 -7.18 -9.12
N SER A 39 27.58 -7.84 -8.09
CA SER A 39 26.90 -8.95 -7.41
C SER A 39 27.21 -8.97 -5.92
N HIS A 40 26.21 -8.69 -5.07
CA HIS A 40 26.32 -8.84 -3.62
C HIS A 40 26.65 -10.29 -3.25
N LYS A 41 25.96 -11.26 -3.87
CA LYS A 41 26.22 -12.69 -3.70
C LYS A 41 27.70 -13.05 -3.88
N ASN A 42 28.34 -12.59 -4.96
CA ASN A 42 29.74 -12.91 -5.21
C ASN A 42 30.68 -12.19 -4.24
N HIS A 43 30.42 -10.93 -3.92
CA HIS A 43 31.29 -10.16 -3.02
C HIS A 43 31.16 -10.64 -1.57
N LEU A 44 29.96 -10.93 -1.09
CA LEU A 44 29.74 -11.48 0.26
C LEU A 44 30.25 -12.92 0.42
N MET A 45 30.49 -13.65 -0.67
CA MET A 45 31.20 -14.94 -0.62
C MET A 45 32.73 -14.78 -0.44
N MET A 46 33.30 -13.62 -0.79
CA MET A 46 34.74 -13.36 -0.75
C MET A 46 35.13 -12.44 0.42
N VAL A 47 34.22 -11.55 0.82
CA VAL A 47 34.34 -10.61 1.93
C VAL A 47 33.34 -11.05 3.00
N THR A 48 33.83 -11.71 4.04
CA THR A 48 32.98 -12.21 5.13
C THR A 48 32.46 -11.06 5.99
N ASP A 49 31.14 -10.83 5.91
CA ASP A 49 30.30 -10.12 6.87
C ASP A 49 30.63 -8.66 7.20
N ASP A 50 31.56 -8.02 6.47
CA ASP A 50 31.86 -6.60 6.64
C ASP A 50 31.17 -5.75 5.56
N CYS A 51 29.89 -5.43 5.78
CA CYS A 51 29.15 -4.54 4.88
C CYS A 51 29.81 -3.15 4.79
N THR A 52 30.58 -2.74 5.80
CA THR A 52 31.16 -1.40 5.90
C THR A 52 32.42 -1.22 5.06
N ASP A 53 33.03 -2.30 4.59
CA ASP A 53 34.13 -2.26 3.61
C ASP A 53 33.71 -1.53 2.32
N CYS A 54 32.48 -1.78 1.87
CA CYS A 54 31.89 -1.10 0.73
C CYS A 54 31.04 0.10 1.16
N HIS A 55 30.21 -0.07 2.19
CA HIS A 55 29.28 0.96 2.68
C HIS A 55 29.90 1.78 3.83
N ALA A 56 31.06 2.38 3.58
CA ALA A 56 31.90 3.02 4.60
C ALA A 56 31.22 4.19 5.32
N ASP A 57 30.26 4.87 4.68
CA ASP A 57 29.58 6.04 5.24
C ASP A 57 28.36 5.67 6.12
N VAL A 58 27.90 4.41 6.08
CA VAL A 58 26.70 3.98 6.84
C VAL A 58 26.85 4.15 8.36
N PRO A 59 27.98 3.77 9.00
CA PRO A 59 28.15 3.91 10.45
C PRO A 59 28.04 5.35 10.96
N GLU A 60 28.31 6.34 10.11
CA GLU A 60 28.26 7.76 10.48
C GLU A 60 26.97 8.46 10.01
N SER A 61 26.13 7.77 9.24
CA SER A 61 24.91 8.36 8.69
C SER A 61 23.81 8.50 9.74
N GLU A 62 23.37 9.74 9.92
CA GLU A 62 22.25 10.10 10.79
C GLU A 62 20.93 10.21 10.03
N ASN A 63 20.96 10.17 8.69
CA ASN A 63 19.79 10.31 7.83
C ASN A 63 19.74 9.23 6.75
N ILE A 64 18.65 8.47 6.73
CA ILE A 64 18.36 7.42 5.75
C ILE A 64 18.33 7.88 4.28
N SER A 65 18.19 9.18 4.02
CA SER A 65 18.23 9.74 2.66
C SER A 65 19.62 10.24 2.26
N ASP A 66 20.65 10.02 3.08
CA ASP A 66 22.04 10.25 2.69
C ASP A 66 22.43 9.33 1.52
N ASN A 67 23.41 9.72 0.72
CA ASN A 67 23.91 8.86 -0.35
C ASN A 67 24.88 7.83 0.22
N LEU A 68 24.36 6.66 0.58
CA LEU A 68 25.14 5.56 1.19
C LEU A 68 25.47 4.45 0.17
N ILE A 69 25.38 4.79 -1.12
CA ILE A 69 25.75 3.90 -2.22
C ILE A 69 27.28 3.97 -2.36
N PRO A 70 27.99 2.82 -2.42
CA PRO A 70 29.43 2.80 -2.61
C PRO A 70 29.84 3.53 -3.89
N THR A 71 30.98 4.21 -3.80
CA THR A 71 31.61 4.91 -4.93
C THR A 71 32.75 4.07 -5.49
N MET A 72 33.32 4.52 -6.61
CA MET A 72 34.46 3.86 -7.23
C MET A 72 35.66 3.72 -6.27
N ASP A 73 35.86 4.70 -5.38
CA ASP A 73 36.92 4.68 -4.37
C ASP A 73 36.80 3.49 -3.41
N ASN A 74 35.57 3.04 -3.11
CA ASN A 74 35.36 1.86 -2.27
C ASN A 74 35.83 0.58 -2.98
N CYS A 75 35.65 0.50 -4.30
CA CYS A 75 36.12 -0.61 -5.14
C CYS A 75 37.65 -0.62 -5.25
N ALA A 76 38.28 0.56 -5.29
CA ALA A 76 39.73 0.74 -5.42
C ALA A 76 40.54 0.11 -4.28
N SER A 77 39.89 -0.18 -3.14
CA SER A 77 40.51 -0.87 -2.01
C SER A 77 40.98 -2.30 -2.36
N CYS A 78 40.33 -2.93 -3.33
CA CYS A 78 40.58 -4.32 -3.71
C CYS A 78 40.77 -4.53 -5.23
N HIS A 79 40.17 -3.68 -6.06
CA HIS A 79 40.25 -3.73 -7.52
C HIS A 79 41.12 -2.60 -8.07
N ASP A 80 41.83 -2.86 -9.17
CA ASP A 80 42.54 -1.81 -9.90
C ASP A 80 41.55 -1.05 -10.79
N VAL A 81 40.99 0.05 -10.25
CA VAL A 81 39.94 0.84 -10.92
C VAL A 81 40.49 1.87 -11.91
N GLU A 82 41.81 2.05 -11.96
CA GLU A 82 42.49 2.99 -12.86
C GLU A 82 42.96 2.30 -14.15
N ASP A 83 42.67 1.01 -14.33
CA ASP A 83 42.96 0.27 -15.56
C ASP A 83 41.93 0.60 -16.65
N ASP A 84 42.32 1.56 -17.50
CA ASP A 84 41.54 2.02 -18.66
C ASP A 84 41.26 0.91 -19.70
N GLU A 85 41.99 -0.22 -19.68
CA GLU A 85 41.80 -1.33 -20.62
C GLU A 85 40.72 -2.33 -20.15
N GLU A 86 40.45 -2.40 -18.84
CA GLU A 86 39.52 -3.36 -18.22
C GLU A 86 38.26 -2.73 -17.62
N CYS A 87 37.96 -1.46 -17.92
CA CYS A 87 36.73 -0.79 -17.47
C CYS A 87 35.45 -1.60 -17.75
N GLY A 88 35.44 -2.34 -18.86
CA GLY A 88 34.33 -3.22 -19.28
C GLY A 88 34.03 -4.38 -18.33
N THR A 89 34.89 -4.67 -17.35
CA THR A 89 34.63 -5.66 -16.29
C THR A 89 33.47 -5.22 -15.40
N CYS A 90 33.41 -3.93 -15.08
CA CYS A 90 32.38 -3.35 -14.20
C CYS A 90 31.37 -2.51 -14.98
N HIS A 91 31.81 -1.79 -16.02
CA HIS A 91 30.97 -0.88 -16.78
C HIS A 91 30.39 -1.55 -18.04
N TYR A 92 29.20 -1.09 -18.44
CA TYR A 92 28.65 -1.36 -19.75
C TYR A 92 29.14 -0.29 -20.74
N GLU A 93 29.33 -0.67 -22.00
CA GLU A 93 29.69 0.27 -23.06
C GLU A 93 28.62 1.37 -23.19
N ASP A 94 29.06 2.62 -23.31
CA ASP A 94 28.21 3.81 -23.46
C ASP A 94 27.20 4.06 -22.31
N VAL A 95 27.41 3.48 -21.12
CA VAL A 95 26.58 3.72 -19.93
C VAL A 95 27.35 4.53 -18.88
N TYR A 96 26.96 5.79 -18.68
CA TYR A 96 27.62 6.75 -17.78
C TYR A 96 26.67 7.37 -16.75
N GLU A 97 25.50 6.78 -16.56
CA GLU A 97 24.50 7.30 -15.65
C GLU A 97 24.90 7.01 -14.19
N PRO A 98 24.83 8.00 -13.28
CA PRO A 98 25.14 7.77 -11.88
C PRO A 98 24.05 6.90 -11.23
N LEU A 99 24.44 6.10 -10.24
CA LEU A 99 23.48 5.43 -9.38
C LEU A 99 22.73 6.48 -8.57
N GLU A 100 21.41 6.54 -8.77
CA GLU A 100 20.61 7.57 -8.14
C GLU A 100 20.25 7.18 -6.70
N ASN A 101 20.45 8.11 -5.78
CA ASN A 101 20.00 7.93 -4.40
C ASN A 101 18.47 8.04 -4.29
N ARG A 102 17.89 7.32 -3.34
CA ARG A 102 16.46 7.34 -3.05
C ARG A 102 16.18 8.22 -1.83
N ILE A 103 15.14 9.04 -1.93
CA ILE A 103 14.62 9.78 -0.77
C ILE A 103 13.60 8.89 -0.05
N SER A 104 13.78 8.72 1.25
CA SER A 104 12.88 7.93 2.08
C SER A 104 11.74 8.78 2.66
N PRO A 105 10.50 8.27 2.71
CA PRO A 105 9.38 8.95 3.39
C PRO A 105 9.44 8.82 4.92
N VAL A 106 10.45 8.13 5.46
CA VAL A 106 10.70 7.99 6.90
C VAL A 106 12.04 8.60 7.30
N ARG A 107 12.15 8.96 8.58
CA ARG A 107 13.35 9.32 9.30
C ARG A 107 13.91 8.06 9.91
N PHE A 108 15.19 7.81 9.65
CA PHE A 108 15.92 6.73 10.30
C PHE A 108 17.39 7.13 10.38
N ASN A 109 18.05 6.72 11.46
CA ASN A 109 19.42 7.08 11.81
C ASN A 109 20.23 5.78 11.96
N HIS A 110 21.07 5.46 10.98
CA HIS A 110 21.88 4.24 11.01
C HIS A 110 22.90 4.27 12.15
N LYS A 111 23.59 5.40 12.33
CA LYS A 111 24.60 5.60 13.37
C LYS A 111 24.09 5.25 14.76
N PHE A 112 22.90 5.74 15.12
CA PHE A 112 22.26 5.44 16.40
C PHE A 112 21.99 3.95 16.58
N HIS A 113 21.43 3.28 15.56
CA HIS A 113 21.10 1.86 15.66
C HIS A 113 22.34 0.97 15.72
N LEU A 114 23.38 1.30 14.96
CA LEU A 114 24.64 0.54 14.94
C LEU A 114 25.47 0.79 16.20
N SER A 115 25.68 2.04 16.58
CA SER A 115 26.63 2.42 17.64
C SER A 115 26.02 2.42 19.04
N GLU A 116 24.76 2.86 19.20
CA GLU A 116 24.13 2.99 20.52
C GLU A 116 23.22 1.81 20.86
N GLN A 117 22.55 1.23 19.86
CA GLN A 117 21.63 0.09 20.04
C GLN A 117 22.28 -1.26 19.72
N ASN A 118 23.54 -1.26 19.30
CA ASN A 118 24.34 -2.46 19.00
C ASN A 118 23.62 -3.43 18.04
N LYS A 119 22.95 -2.87 17.03
CA LYS A 119 22.31 -3.62 15.94
C LYS A 119 23.33 -3.94 14.86
N THR A 120 23.05 -4.98 14.09
CA THR A 120 23.84 -5.40 12.94
C THR A 120 23.09 -5.14 11.64
N CYS A 121 23.80 -5.07 10.51
CA CYS A 121 23.19 -4.84 9.20
C CYS A 121 22.12 -5.89 8.86
N THR A 122 22.37 -7.15 9.23
CA THR A 122 21.51 -8.30 8.91
C THR A 122 20.31 -8.46 9.83
N ASP A 123 20.26 -7.73 10.94
CA ASP A 123 19.06 -7.64 11.77
C ASP A 123 17.90 -7.05 10.97
N CYS A 124 18.19 -6.08 10.09
CA CYS A 124 17.21 -5.43 9.23
C CYS A 124 17.29 -5.86 7.76
N HIS A 125 18.49 -5.86 7.16
CA HIS A 125 18.70 -6.16 5.74
C HIS A 125 19.01 -7.64 5.53
N LYS A 126 18.00 -8.41 5.10
CA LYS A 126 18.11 -9.88 4.96
C LYS A 126 18.22 -10.29 3.49
N GLY A 127 18.96 -11.37 3.22
CA GLY A 127 18.97 -12.05 1.91
C GLY A 127 19.87 -11.41 0.84
N LEU A 128 20.72 -10.44 1.19
CA LEU A 128 21.66 -9.84 0.25
C LEU A 128 22.75 -10.83 -0.22
N ASP A 129 23.01 -11.87 0.56
CA ASP A 129 23.92 -12.99 0.25
C ASP A 129 23.44 -13.86 -0.93
N LYS A 130 22.17 -13.72 -1.33
CA LYS A 130 21.54 -14.59 -2.35
C LYS A 130 21.24 -13.89 -3.65
N VAL A 131 21.46 -12.58 -3.72
CA VAL A 131 21.10 -11.74 -4.87
C VAL A 131 22.32 -11.05 -5.44
N ASP A 132 22.26 -10.73 -6.73
CA ASP A 132 23.31 -9.93 -7.35
C ASP A 132 23.07 -8.45 -7.04
N TYR A 133 21.83 -8.00 -7.24
CA TYR A 133 21.43 -6.61 -7.06
C TYR A 133 20.51 -6.48 -5.84
N SER A 134 20.74 -5.44 -5.03
CA SER A 134 20.02 -5.23 -3.77
C SER A 134 18.51 -5.17 -3.94
N MET A 135 18.02 -4.52 -5.01
CA MET A 135 16.60 -4.43 -5.39
C MET A 135 15.92 -5.78 -5.65
N GLN A 136 16.68 -6.86 -5.83
CA GLN A 136 16.14 -8.21 -5.98
C GLN A 136 15.82 -8.86 -4.63
N SER A 137 16.35 -8.34 -3.51
CA SER A 137 15.97 -8.80 -2.18
C SER A 137 14.69 -8.11 -1.74
N PRO A 138 13.66 -8.86 -1.30
CA PRO A 138 12.44 -8.26 -0.76
C PRO A 138 12.69 -7.47 0.53
N ASN A 139 13.80 -7.74 1.22
CA ASN A 139 14.15 -7.11 2.51
C ASN A 139 15.29 -6.09 2.37
N VAL A 140 15.62 -5.65 1.16
CA VAL A 140 16.56 -4.54 0.99
C VAL A 140 16.02 -3.27 1.63
N PHE A 141 14.70 -3.08 1.55
CA PHE A 141 13.96 -2.09 2.33
C PHE A 141 13.22 -2.84 3.42
N PRO A 142 13.66 -2.72 4.69
CA PRO A 142 12.96 -3.34 5.80
C PRO A 142 11.49 -2.90 5.79
N ALA A 143 10.59 -3.88 5.87
CA ALA A 143 9.19 -3.60 6.09
C ALA A 143 8.97 -3.11 7.54
N MET A 144 7.80 -2.53 7.80
CA MET A 144 7.51 -1.89 9.09
C MET A 144 7.50 -2.89 10.26
N ASP A 145 7.24 -4.16 9.99
CA ASP A 145 7.32 -5.27 10.93
C ASP A 145 8.71 -5.42 11.57
N VAL A 146 9.78 -5.27 10.78
CA VAL A 146 11.16 -5.29 11.27
C VAL A 146 11.42 -4.17 12.28
N CYS A 147 10.82 -3.00 12.05
CA CYS A 147 10.88 -1.91 13.01
C CYS A 147 10.06 -2.24 14.27
N ALA A 148 8.87 -2.82 14.09
CA ALA A 148 7.92 -3.16 15.15
C ALA A 148 8.43 -4.27 16.08
N ASP A 149 9.41 -5.08 15.67
CA ASP A 149 10.12 -6.03 16.56
C ASP A 149 10.68 -5.33 17.82
N CYS A 150 11.05 -4.05 17.71
CA CYS A 150 11.54 -3.23 18.82
C CYS A 150 10.64 -2.00 19.11
N HIS A 151 10.06 -1.38 18.10
CA HIS A 151 9.20 -0.18 18.18
C HIS A 151 7.74 -0.58 18.32
N ASN A 152 7.36 -1.01 19.52
CA ASN A 152 6.00 -1.42 19.85
C ASN A 152 5.62 -0.95 21.26
N SER A 153 4.37 -1.17 21.64
CA SER A 153 3.79 -0.69 22.90
C SER A 153 4.38 -1.31 24.17
N SER A 154 5.34 -2.25 24.05
CA SER A 154 6.06 -2.84 25.18
C SER A 154 7.17 -1.94 25.78
N LYS A 155 7.32 -0.71 25.27
CA LYS A 155 8.18 0.40 25.77
C LYS A 155 9.69 0.26 25.55
N THR A 156 10.17 -0.66 24.71
CA THR A 156 11.61 -0.73 24.37
C THR A 156 12.05 0.43 23.48
N ALA A 157 11.20 0.85 22.54
CA ALA A 157 11.38 2.05 21.73
C ALA A 157 10.01 2.69 21.45
N THR A 158 10.01 3.96 21.04
CA THR A 158 8.75 4.66 20.74
C THR A 158 8.07 4.08 19.51
N ASP A 159 6.75 3.90 19.59
CA ASP A 159 5.85 3.49 18.51
C ASP A 159 5.09 4.68 17.91
N ALA A 160 5.43 5.91 18.30
CA ALA A 160 4.79 7.12 17.79
C ALA A 160 5.07 7.28 16.29
N CYS A 161 4.03 7.31 15.47
CA CYS A 161 4.15 7.30 14.02
C CYS A 161 4.97 8.48 13.48
N ASP A 162 4.86 9.66 14.10
CA ASP A 162 5.55 10.88 13.73
C ASP A 162 7.04 10.90 14.11
N ALA A 163 7.48 9.98 14.98
CA ALA A 163 8.90 9.79 15.29
C ALA A 163 9.67 9.34 14.04
N CYS A 164 9.06 8.47 13.24
CA CYS A 164 9.67 7.94 12.01
C CYS A 164 9.08 8.59 10.76
N HIS A 165 7.77 8.75 10.62
CA HIS A 165 7.18 9.24 9.38
C HIS A 165 7.27 10.77 9.24
N TYR A 166 7.72 11.27 8.07
CA TYR A 166 7.67 12.71 7.77
C TYR A 166 6.24 13.25 7.74
N SER A 167 5.29 12.41 7.34
CA SER A 167 3.85 12.68 7.33
C SER A 167 3.09 11.44 7.79
N THR A 168 2.10 11.62 8.65
CA THR A 168 1.19 10.55 9.12
C THR A 168 -0.14 10.52 8.37
N VAL A 169 -0.30 11.41 7.38
CA VAL A 169 -1.46 11.42 6.47
C VAL A 169 -1.25 10.35 5.40
N ASP A 170 -2.30 9.58 5.11
CA ASP A 170 -2.35 8.55 4.06
C ASP A 170 -1.28 7.45 4.17
N LEU A 171 -0.98 7.00 5.40
CA LEU A 171 -0.13 5.84 5.66
C LEU A 171 -0.83 4.52 5.29
N PHE A 172 -0.97 4.28 3.99
CA PHE A 172 -1.47 3.03 3.44
C PHE A 172 -0.34 2.21 2.84
N PRO A 173 -0.11 0.96 3.30
CA PRO A 173 0.74 0.02 2.61
C PRO A 173 0.25 -0.21 1.17
N GLU A 174 1.12 -0.62 0.26
CA GLU A 174 0.73 -0.92 -1.12
C GLU A 174 -0.38 -1.98 -1.20
N SER A 175 -0.39 -2.94 -0.27
CA SER A 175 -1.44 -3.95 -0.15
C SER A 175 -2.84 -3.37 0.12
N HIS A 176 -2.93 -2.15 0.64
CA HIS A 176 -4.19 -1.45 0.96
C HIS A 176 -4.65 -0.53 -0.17
N LYS A 177 -3.82 -0.28 -1.18
CA LYS A 177 -4.12 0.59 -2.32
C LYS A 177 -4.76 -0.17 -3.50
N VAL A 178 -5.54 -1.19 -3.19
CA VAL A 178 -6.27 -2.00 -4.18
C VAL A 178 -7.76 -1.69 -4.11
N ALA A 179 -8.41 -1.65 -5.27
CA ALA A 179 -9.81 -1.22 -5.39
C ALA A 179 -10.79 -2.14 -4.65
N ASP A 180 -10.44 -3.41 -4.48
CA ASP A 180 -11.29 -4.46 -3.91
C ASP A 180 -10.84 -4.89 -2.51
N PHE A 181 -10.01 -4.09 -1.83
CA PHE A 181 -9.40 -4.43 -0.52
C PHE A 181 -10.44 -4.94 0.49
N GLU A 182 -11.63 -4.35 0.50
CA GLU A 182 -12.74 -4.80 1.35
C GLU A 182 -13.03 -6.30 1.19
N THR A 183 -13.04 -6.81 -0.03
CA THR A 183 -13.36 -8.22 -0.32
C THR A 183 -12.14 -9.14 -0.31
N SER A 184 -10.94 -8.57 -0.51
CA SER A 184 -9.69 -9.32 -0.67
C SER A 184 -8.80 -9.32 0.58
N HIS A 185 -8.97 -8.40 1.53
CA HIS A 185 -8.14 -8.32 2.74
C HIS A 185 -8.22 -9.58 3.60
N LYS A 186 -9.29 -10.38 3.49
CA LYS A 186 -9.41 -11.69 4.14
C LYS A 186 -8.26 -12.65 3.77
N PHE A 187 -7.72 -12.55 2.56
CA PHE A 187 -6.60 -13.37 2.13
C PHE A 187 -5.28 -12.88 2.72
N LEU A 188 -5.13 -11.55 2.85
CA LEU A 188 -4.00 -10.93 3.54
C LEU A 188 -4.04 -11.24 5.05
N ALA A 189 -5.21 -11.18 5.66
CA ALA A 189 -5.41 -11.49 7.08
C ALA A 189 -5.20 -12.98 7.42
N GLN A 190 -5.22 -13.86 6.42
CA GLN A 190 -4.90 -15.28 6.57
C GLN A 190 -3.40 -15.58 6.49
N ASP A 191 -2.59 -14.60 6.08
CA ASP A 191 -1.15 -14.78 5.98
C ASP A 191 -0.53 -14.94 7.38
N ALA A 192 0.42 -15.87 7.49
CA ALA A 192 1.09 -16.16 8.76
C ALA A 192 1.93 -14.98 9.25
N ASP A 193 2.40 -14.16 8.31
CA ASP A 193 3.25 -12.99 8.56
C ASP A 193 2.43 -11.67 8.58
N ALA A 194 1.10 -11.75 8.62
CA ALA A 194 0.22 -10.58 8.63
C ALA A 194 0.34 -9.78 9.94
N ASN A 195 1.14 -8.71 9.91
CA ASN A 195 1.39 -7.88 11.09
C ASN A 195 0.50 -6.61 11.11
N CYS A 196 -0.82 -6.82 11.16
CA CYS A 196 -1.81 -5.73 11.07
C CYS A 196 -1.81 -4.81 12.30
N TYR A 197 -1.44 -5.34 13.47
CA TYR A 197 -1.53 -4.62 14.74
C TYR A 197 -0.54 -3.46 14.83
N VAL A 198 0.52 -3.43 14.02
CA VAL A 198 1.47 -2.30 13.94
C VAL A 198 0.78 -1.00 13.53
N CYS A 199 -0.26 -1.10 12.69
CA CYS A 199 -1.04 0.07 12.23
C CYS A 199 -2.46 0.09 12.82
N HIS A 200 -3.02 -1.08 13.10
CA HIS A 200 -4.38 -1.27 13.60
C HIS A 200 -4.38 -1.68 15.09
N GLU A 201 -3.76 -0.88 15.95
CA GLU A 201 -3.58 -1.17 17.38
C GLU A 201 -4.88 -1.22 18.19
N THR A 202 -5.96 -0.58 17.70
CA THR A 202 -7.25 -0.62 18.39
C THR A 202 -8.03 -1.86 17.97
N GLU A 203 -8.21 -2.80 18.91
CA GLU A 203 -9.12 -3.98 18.81
C GLU A 203 -10.46 -3.63 18.13
N SER A 204 -10.97 -2.42 18.35
CA SER A 204 -12.22 -1.95 17.74
C SER A 204 -12.24 -2.06 16.21
N PHE A 205 -11.13 -1.87 15.51
CA PHE A 205 -11.15 -1.81 14.04
C PHE A 205 -11.60 -3.10 13.37
N CYS A 206 -11.04 -4.24 13.81
CA CYS A 206 -11.43 -5.55 13.31
C CYS A 206 -12.78 -5.97 13.91
N GLU A 207 -12.99 -5.70 15.20
CA GLU A 207 -14.21 -6.05 15.92
C GLU A 207 -15.46 -5.35 15.38
N ASP A 208 -15.34 -4.09 14.93
CA ASP A 208 -16.42 -3.29 14.36
C ASP A 208 -17.10 -4.01 13.18
N CYS A 209 -16.33 -4.81 12.42
CA CYS A 209 -16.84 -5.58 11.30
C CYS A 209 -16.95 -7.09 11.58
N HIS A 210 -16.04 -7.69 12.35
CA HIS A 210 -15.99 -9.15 12.55
C HIS A 210 -16.71 -9.63 13.81
N VAL A 211 -16.84 -8.78 14.83
CA VAL A 211 -17.54 -9.12 16.09
C VAL A 211 -18.92 -8.46 16.15
N SER A 212 -19.13 -7.40 15.38
CA SER A 212 -20.40 -6.69 15.11
C SER A 212 -21.42 -6.74 16.24
N THR A 213 -21.04 -6.20 17.39
CA THR A 213 -21.94 -5.90 18.51
C THR A 213 -22.78 -4.64 18.27
N VAL A 214 -22.41 -3.81 17.28
CA VAL A 214 -23.14 -2.61 16.85
C VAL A 214 -23.73 -2.87 15.46
N ARG A 215 -24.90 -3.51 15.41
CA ARG A 215 -25.67 -3.62 14.16
C ARG A 215 -26.26 -2.25 13.84
N ILE A 216 -26.18 -1.84 12.57
CA ILE A 216 -26.84 -0.63 12.09
C ILE A 216 -28.36 -0.89 12.14
N ASP A 217 -29.04 -0.18 13.04
CA ASP A 217 -30.50 -0.24 13.27
C ASP A 217 -31.23 1.02 12.78
N GLU A 218 -30.49 1.97 12.19
CA GLU A 218 -30.98 3.26 11.72
C GLU A 218 -31.96 3.11 10.55
N THR A 219 -33.00 3.95 10.57
CA THR A 219 -34.09 3.97 9.60
C THR A 219 -33.61 4.57 8.28
N ASN A 220 -33.85 3.91 7.15
CA ASN A 220 -33.40 4.38 5.83
C ASN A 220 -34.36 5.46 5.27
N THR A 221 -34.52 6.57 5.98
CA THR A 221 -35.44 7.65 5.58
C THR A 221 -34.82 8.50 4.48
N ALA A 222 -35.62 9.27 3.74
CA ALA A 222 -35.11 10.24 2.76
C ALA A 222 -34.18 11.33 3.37
N LYS A 223 -34.18 11.49 4.71
CA LYS A 223 -33.33 12.44 5.45
C LYS A 223 -32.14 11.75 6.14
N ASP A 224 -32.26 10.45 6.36
CA ASP A 224 -31.24 9.56 6.93
C ASP A 224 -30.65 8.64 5.83
N PHE A 225 -30.86 9.03 4.57
CA PHE A 225 -30.27 8.39 3.41
C PHE A 225 -28.80 8.80 3.36
N TYR A 226 -27.95 7.96 3.92
CA TYR A 226 -26.51 8.18 3.95
C TYR A 226 -25.95 8.18 2.52
N VAL A 227 -25.76 9.37 1.96
CA VAL A 227 -24.93 9.59 0.77
C VAL A 227 -23.48 9.78 1.24
N PRO A 228 -22.59 8.78 1.10
CA PRO A 228 -21.40 8.79 1.95
C PRO A 228 -20.28 9.66 1.37
N TYR A 229 -19.66 10.55 2.14
CA TYR A 229 -18.41 11.19 1.68
C TYR A 229 -17.38 11.34 2.80
N SER A 230 -16.17 10.95 2.41
CA SER A 230 -14.86 11.08 3.05
C SER A 230 -14.50 10.08 4.17
N PRO A 231 -13.39 9.32 4.02
CA PRO A 231 -12.77 8.65 5.14
C PRO A 231 -12.12 9.73 6.02
N HIS A 232 -12.35 9.61 7.32
CA HIS A 232 -11.78 10.43 8.40
C HIS A 232 -12.30 11.87 8.48
N ASN A 233 -13.15 12.12 9.47
CA ASN A 233 -13.52 13.47 9.88
C ASN A 233 -13.16 13.65 11.37
N TYR A 234 -12.18 14.52 11.63
CA TYR A 234 -11.87 14.99 12.98
C TYR A 234 -12.69 16.27 13.21
N LYS A 235 -13.51 16.29 14.25
CA LYS A 235 -14.11 17.53 14.75
C LYS A 235 -13.60 17.77 16.16
N ASP A 236 -12.90 18.88 16.35
CA ASP A 236 -12.37 19.32 17.64
C ASP A 236 -11.51 18.26 18.36
N GLY A 237 -10.71 17.49 17.61
CA GLY A 237 -9.80 16.48 18.15
C GLY A 237 -10.47 15.19 18.63
N VAL A 238 -11.79 15.03 18.43
CA VAL A 238 -12.52 13.81 18.77
C VAL A 238 -12.75 12.96 17.52
N LYS A 239 -12.28 11.71 17.54
CA LYS A 239 -12.55 10.70 16.51
C LYS A 239 -14.06 10.49 16.40
N GLN A 240 -14.65 10.95 15.31
CA GLN A 240 -16.06 10.66 15.03
C GLN A 240 -16.14 9.23 14.50
N GLN A 241 -17.04 8.43 15.05
CA GLN A 241 -17.40 7.13 14.47
C GLN A 241 -18.18 7.43 13.19
N VAL A 242 -17.54 7.22 12.03
CA VAL A 242 -18.19 7.35 10.72
C VAL A 242 -18.20 5.96 10.11
N ILE A 243 -19.39 5.44 9.87
CA ILE A 243 -19.58 4.21 9.09
C ILE A 243 -19.04 4.49 7.68
N THR A 244 -17.94 3.85 7.33
CA THR A 244 -17.32 3.90 5.99
C THR A 244 -18.18 3.14 4.99
N ARG A 245 -18.11 3.52 3.70
CA ARG A 245 -18.77 2.80 2.60
C ARG A 245 -18.25 1.35 2.53
N ARG A 246 -19.14 0.40 2.83
CA ARG A 246 -18.99 -1.04 2.57
C ARG A 246 -19.57 -1.48 1.20
N HIS A 247 -20.16 -0.54 0.46
CA HIS A 247 -20.82 -0.83 -0.80
C HIS A 247 -20.63 0.32 -1.81
N ASP A 248 -20.71 -0.01 -3.10
CA ASP A 248 -20.63 0.96 -4.20
C ASP A 248 -21.77 1.99 -4.17
N LEU A 249 -21.53 3.15 -4.82
CA LEU A 249 -22.48 4.27 -4.96
C LEU A 249 -23.88 3.89 -5.45
N ASN A 250 -23.98 2.80 -6.21
CA ASN A 250 -25.20 2.32 -6.84
C ASN A 250 -25.61 0.94 -6.31
N TYR A 251 -25.21 0.60 -5.09
CA TYR A 251 -25.47 -0.73 -4.53
C TYR A 251 -26.97 -1.06 -4.46
N VAL A 252 -27.86 -0.09 -4.33
CA VAL A 252 -29.32 -0.32 -4.44
C VAL A 252 -29.73 -1.05 -5.73
N TYR A 253 -28.95 -0.93 -6.81
CA TYR A 253 -29.22 -1.61 -8.08
C TYR A 253 -28.59 -3.00 -8.19
N SER A 254 -27.58 -3.32 -7.36
CA SER A 254 -26.85 -4.59 -7.38
C SER A 254 -27.08 -5.45 -6.14
N HIS A 255 -27.58 -4.90 -5.04
CA HIS A 255 -27.72 -5.60 -3.75
C HIS A 255 -28.62 -6.83 -3.85
N GLY A 256 -29.61 -6.82 -4.75
CA GLY A 256 -30.45 -7.98 -5.02
C GLY A 256 -29.67 -9.15 -5.65
N ILE A 257 -28.67 -8.85 -6.48
CA ILE A 257 -27.77 -9.87 -7.06
C ILE A 257 -26.90 -10.46 -5.96
N ASP A 258 -26.37 -9.63 -5.07
CA ASP A 258 -25.53 -10.07 -3.94
C ASP A 258 -26.34 -10.87 -2.90
N ALA A 259 -27.56 -10.42 -2.59
CA ALA A 259 -28.48 -11.12 -1.70
C ALA A 259 -28.88 -12.50 -2.25
N ILE A 260 -29.20 -12.59 -3.54
CA ILE A 260 -29.51 -13.87 -4.22
C ILE A 260 -28.26 -14.76 -4.28
N GLY A 261 -27.12 -14.15 -4.61
CA GLY A 261 -25.83 -14.84 -4.72
C GLY A 261 -25.25 -15.27 -3.38
N LYS A 262 -25.77 -14.76 -2.26
CA LYS A 262 -25.23 -14.94 -0.91
C LYS A 262 -23.73 -14.61 -0.87
N THR A 263 -23.33 -13.58 -1.62
CA THR A 263 -21.93 -13.16 -1.75
C THR A 263 -21.44 -12.43 -0.49
N THR A 264 -22.36 -11.95 0.35
CA THR A 264 -22.06 -11.22 1.59
C THR A 264 -23.04 -11.59 2.70
N GLU A 265 -22.55 -11.75 3.93
CA GLU A 265 -23.37 -11.92 5.11
C GLU A 265 -23.85 -10.54 5.60
N CYS A 266 -24.96 -10.04 5.04
CA CYS A 266 -25.47 -8.70 5.36
C CYS A 266 -25.76 -8.51 6.85
N GLN A 267 -26.08 -9.59 7.57
CA GLN A 267 -26.35 -9.61 9.02
C GLN A 267 -25.12 -9.27 9.87
N THR A 268 -23.93 -9.33 9.27
CA THR A 268 -22.68 -8.88 9.87
C THR A 268 -22.66 -7.37 10.09
N CYS A 269 -23.52 -6.58 9.45
CA CYS A 269 -23.65 -5.14 9.77
C CYS A 269 -25.07 -4.61 9.82
N HIS A 270 -26.01 -5.19 9.10
CA HIS A 270 -27.40 -4.73 9.06
C HIS A 270 -28.31 -5.63 9.90
N GLN A 271 -29.21 -5.01 10.67
CA GLN A 271 -30.31 -5.76 11.28
C GLN A 271 -31.39 -6.03 10.23
N LYS A 272 -31.56 -7.31 9.86
CA LYS A 272 -32.45 -7.71 8.76
C LYS A 272 -33.89 -7.27 8.98
N GLU A 273 -34.36 -7.35 10.22
CA GLU A 273 -35.74 -7.10 10.62
C GLU A 273 -36.14 -5.62 10.57
N THR A 274 -35.19 -4.70 10.65
CA THR A 274 -35.44 -3.26 10.53
C THR A 274 -35.02 -2.76 9.15
N PHE A 275 -33.82 -3.12 8.71
CA PHE A 275 -33.23 -2.60 7.48
C PHE A 275 -33.90 -3.11 6.19
N CYS A 276 -34.11 -4.42 6.05
CA CYS A 276 -34.65 -4.99 4.82
C CYS A 276 -36.17 -4.79 4.75
N THR A 277 -36.82 -5.00 5.89
CA THR A 277 -38.26 -4.91 6.10
C THR A 277 -38.85 -3.57 5.65
N GLU A 278 -38.18 -2.45 5.91
CA GLU A 278 -38.69 -1.11 5.53
C GLU A 278 -38.96 -0.94 4.03
N CYS A 279 -38.09 -1.49 3.18
CA CYS A 279 -38.27 -1.43 1.72
C CYS A 279 -39.08 -2.62 1.17
N HIS A 280 -39.00 -3.79 1.82
CA HIS A 280 -39.64 -5.02 1.35
C HIS A 280 -41.07 -5.25 1.88
N GLU A 281 -41.49 -4.59 2.96
CA GLU A 281 -42.86 -4.69 3.53
C GLU A 281 -43.81 -3.57 3.07
N GLY A 282 -43.30 -2.48 2.47
CA GLY A 282 -44.11 -1.59 1.63
C GLY A 282 -45.13 -0.68 2.34
N GLU A 283 -44.96 -0.35 3.62
CA GLU A 283 -45.95 0.43 4.37
C GLU A 283 -46.02 1.94 3.99
N ASN A 284 -45.01 2.49 3.31
CA ASN A 284 -44.98 3.93 2.94
C ASN A 284 -45.09 4.23 1.43
N GLY A 285 -45.58 3.27 0.65
CA GLY A 285 -45.76 3.42 -0.78
C GLY A 285 -44.91 2.42 -1.55
N ASP A 286 -45.50 1.90 -2.62
CA ASP A 286 -44.88 0.92 -3.48
C ASP A 286 -43.68 1.56 -4.22
N PHE A 287 -42.45 1.22 -3.85
CA PHE A 287 -41.24 1.66 -4.58
C PHE A 287 -41.24 1.22 -6.05
N ARG A 288 -42.10 0.26 -6.47
CA ARG A 288 -42.36 -0.01 -7.91
C ARG A 288 -42.94 1.20 -8.64
N VAL A 289 -43.57 2.12 -7.93
CA VAL A 289 -44.27 3.30 -8.46
C VAL A 289 -43.36 4.53 -8.53
N GLU A 290 -42.31 4.62 -7.69
CA GLU A 290 -41.39 5.77 -7.65
C GLU A 290 -40.18 5.67 -8.59
N GLY A 291 -40.13 4.62 -9.43
CA GLY A 291 -39.40 4.68 -10.70
C GLY A 291 -37.92 4.27 -10.68
N ILE A 292 -37.46 3.56 -9.65
CA ILE A 292 -36.08 3.07 -9.60
C ILE A 292 -36.08 1.57 -9.26
N MET A 293 -36.34 0.72 -10.26
CA MET A 293 -36.24 -0.75 -10.10
C MET A 293 -35.34 -1.39 -11.18
N PRO A 294 -34.40 -2.27 -10.79
CA PRO A 294 -33.69 -3.14 -11.72
C PRO A 294 -34.66 -4.10 -12.42
N LYS A 295 -34.36 -4.48 -13.66
CA LYS A 295 -35.19 -5.41 -14.46
C LYS A 295 -35.50 -6.74 -13.74
N SER A 296 -34.66 -7.17 -12.80
CA SER A 296 -34.86 -8.38 -11.99
C SER A 296 -36.11 -8.34 -11.13
N HIS A 297 -36.63 -7.16 -10.78
CA HIS A 297 -37.83 -6.98 -9.95
C HIS A 297 -39.13 -6.92 -10.78
N LEU A 298 -39.02 -6.98 -12.12
CA LEU A 298 -40.15 -6.93 -13.04
C LEU A 298 -40.52 -8.31 -13.60
N VAL A 299 -39.85 -9.37 -13.16
CA VAL A 299 -40.15 -10.73 -13.63
C VAL A 299 -41.43 -11.26 -12.99
N SER A 300 -42.29 -11.85 -13.81
CA SER A 300 -43.47 -12.56 -13.34
C SER A 300 -43.02 -13.72 -12.44
N ASN A 301 -43.37 -13.67 -11.15
CA ASN A 301 -42.99 -14.56 -10.04
C ASN A 301 -41.84 -14.08 -9.12
N PHE A 302 -41.46 -12.80 -9.17
CA PHE A 302 -40.61 -12.24 -8.12
C PHE A 302 -41.34 -12.22 -6.77
N THR A 303 -40.75 -12.86 -5.75
CA THR A 303 -41.18 -12.81 -4.35
C THR A 303 -39.97 -12.37 -3.51
N THR A 304 -40.17 -11.41 -2.61
CA THR A 304 -39.15 -10.89 -1.68
C THR A 304 -38.69 -11.94 -0.67
#